data_AF-Q6CJD0-F1
#
_entry.id   AF-Q6CJD0-F1
#
_cell.length_a   1.000
_cell.length_b   1.000
_cell.length_c   1.000
_cell.angle_alpha   90.00
_cell.angle_beta   90.00
_cell.angle_gamma   90.00
#
_symmetry.space_group_name_H-M   'P 1'
#
loop_
_entity.id
_entity.type
_entity.pdbx_description
1 polymer ?
#
loop_
_entity_poly.entity_id
_entity_poly.type
_entity_poly.pdbx_seq_one_letter_code
_entity_poly.pdbx_strand_id
1 'polypeptide(L)'
;MEEPIEAIALWELGYSKETAGAMTDAIKYYRKALRMNPDVEKLYRKKMHDEWRLNEEMKKLKLNSNVNIVDGSSETDPDGRKEETEGLSQTEDLVELPCWILDMLPDDILSMIIDMVVLSSADSWMNLSLTCKKFNLLCFHDSSPYRTFAEYIYKKQVYNENEMRLNGISDIQALAETVWGQNYRKMLKERPYIKFHGIYISVVNYLRHGSIPEGSSSLLNPIHMITYYRYFRFYPDGRCIRLLTTDEPNIVVPGFSLERCSERKDSDICSWSLSLDDGLDQLTIKRNRRKDGLEFNEILKISNRGHKKFSKLKWIASSATRQDGTTMQFSLSKEKPFHFSKAKSYRDC
;
A
#
# COMPACT_ATOMS: atom_id res chain seq x y z
N MET A 1 22.47 0.59 35.60
CA MET A 1 21.06 0.93 35.30
C MET A 1 20.74 0.93 33.80
N GLU A 2 21.69 0.64 32.91
CA GLU A 2 21.50 0.74 31.44
C GLU A 2 20.97 -0.55 30.78
N GLU A 3 21.17 -1.71 31.41
CA GLU A 3 20.75 -3.03 30.89
C GLU A 3 19.27 -3.16 30.51
N PRO A 4 18.28 -2.63 31.26
CA PRO A 4 16.87 -2.77 30.87
C PRO A 4 16.50 -1.88 29.67
N ILE A 5 17.15 -0.74 29.49
CA ILE A 5 16.88 0.20 28.39
C ILE A 5 17.44 -0.37 27.08
N GLU A 6 18.66 -0.91 27.13
CA GLU A 6 19.28 -1.55 25.96
C GLU A 6 18.50 -2.79 25.51
N ALA A 7 18.03 -3.61 26.45
CA ALA A 7 17.20 -4.78 26.14
C ALA A 7 15.88 -4.39 25.44
N ILE A 8 15.22 -3.32 25.90
CA ILE A 8 13.98 -2.80 25.26
C ILE A 8 14.27 -2.28 23.85
N ALA A 9 15.36 -1.53 23.65
CA ALA A 9 15.74 -1.03 22.33
C ALA A 9 16.03 -2.17 21.33
N LEU A 10 16.69 -3.25 21.79
CA LEU A 10 16.90 -4.45 20.98
C LEU A 10 15.59 -5.16 20.66
N TRP A 11 14.64 -5.18 21.58
CA TRP A 11 13.30 -5.75 21.35
C TRP A 11 12.51 -4.93 20.32
N GLU A 12 12.56 -3.59 20.39
CA GLU A 12 11.97 -2.68 19.40
C GLU A 12 12.55 -2.88 18.01
N LEU A 13 13.87 -3.05 17.93
CA LEU A 13 14.55 -3.33 16.67
C LEU A 13 14.10 -4.70 16.10
N GLY A 14 13.95 -5.71 16.96
CA GLY A 14 13.35 -6.99 16.61
C GLY A 14 11.94 -6.83 16.03
N TYR A 15 11.09 -6.06 16.70
CA TYR A 15 9.72 -5.77 16.27
C TYR A 15 9.66 -5.01 14.94
N SER A 16 10.55 -4.05 14.73
CA SER A 16 10.69 -3.35 13.45
C SER A 16 11.06 -4.31 12.32
N LYS A 17 12.00 -5.23 12.57
CA LYS A 17 12.39 -6.25 11.58
C LYS A 17 11.29 -7.28 11.32
N GLU A 18 10.52 -7.66 12.34
CA GLU A 18 9.36 -8.53 12.20
C GLU A 18 8.26 -7.88 11.36
N THR A 19 7.93 -6.61 11.62
CA THR A 19 6.92 -5.87 10.84
C THR A 19 7.37 -5.62 9.40
N ALA A 20 8.69 -5.49 9.16
CA ALA A 20 9.29 -5.46 7.84
C ALA A 20 9.32 -6.85 7.14
N GLY A 21 9.03 -7.93 7.86
CA GLY A 21 9.02 -9.30 7.33
C GLY A 21 10.37 -10.01 7.37
N ALA A 22 11.44 -9.35 7.81
CA ALA A 22 12.79 -9.90 8.02
C ALA A 22 12.87 -10.65 9.36
N MET A 23 12.06 -11.69 9.49
CA MET A 23 11.82 -12.34 10.77
C MET A 23 13.08 -13.08 11.29
N THR A 24 13.96 -13.56 10.40
CA THR A 24 15.23 -14.23 10.76
C THR A 24 16.15 -13.31 11.55
N ASP A 25 16.27 -12.06 11.09
CA ASP A 25 17.01 -11.02 11.80
C ASP A 25 16.26 -10.58 13.06
N ALA A 26 14.93 -10.49 13.02
CA ALA A 26 14.13 -10.19 14.20
C ALA A 26 14.40 -11.19 15.35
N ILE A 27 14.46 -12.50 15.05
CA ILE A 27 14.77 -13.54 16.06
C ILE A 27 16.16 -13.34 16.67
N LYS A 28 17.16 -12.90 15.90
CA LYS A 28 18.50 -12.61 16.45
C LYS A 28 18.42 -11.51 17.50
N TYR A 29 17.71 -10.43 17.21
CA TYR A 29 17.52 -9.32 18.14
C TYR A 29 16.68 -9.70 19.36
N TYR A 30 15.57 -10.44 19.17
CA TYR A 30 14.76 -10.95 20.28
C TYR A 30 15.53 -11.90 21.19
N ARG A 31 16.33 -12.82 20.64
CA ARG A 31 17.20 -13.70 21.43
C ARG A 31 18.25 -12.91 22.21
N LYS A 32 18.82 -11.85 21.62
CA LYS A 32 19.78 -10.99 22.31
C LYS A 32 19.11 -10.23 23.46
N ALA A 33 17.91 -9.68 23.23
CA ALA A 33 17.12 -9.00 24.25
C ALA A 33 16.74 -9.94 25.42
N LEU A 34 16.27 -11.16 25.13
CA LEU A 34 15.90 -12.16 26.16
C LEU A 34 17.10 -12.67 26.96
N ARG A 35 18.29 -12.72 26.35
CA ARG A 35 19.53 -13.05 27.09
C ARG A 35 19.92 -11.95 28.06
N MET A 36 19.70 -10.69 27.70
CA MET A 36 20.00 -9.55 28.57
C MET A 36 18.97 -9.43 29.70
N ASN A 37 17.69 -9.55 29.37
CA ASN A 37 16.62 -9.53 30.36
C ASN A 37 15.50 -10.51 29.95
N PRO A 38 15.30 -11.61 30.71
CA PRO A 38 14.20 -12.56 30.44
C PRO A 38 12.81 -11.92 30.49
N ASP A 39 12.62 -10.86 31.28
CA ASP A 39 11.34 -10.15 31.45
C ASP A 39 11.16 -8.97 30.48
N VAL A 40 12.03 -8.82 29.47
CA VAL A 40 12.00 -7.71 28.51
C VAL A 40 10.66 -7.58 27.78
N GLU A 41 9.98 -8.69 27.48
CA GLU A 41 8.68 -8.68 26.82
C GLU A 41 7.61 -8.00 27.69
N LYS A 42 7.62 -8.29 29.00
CA LYS A 42 6.67 -7.70 29.95
C LYS A 42 6.92 -6.21 30.11
N LEU A 43 8.19 -5.80 30.16
CA LEU A 43 8.60 -4.40 30.23
C LEU A 43 8.20 -3.64 28.95
N TYR A 44 8.41 -4.24 27.78
CA TYR A 44 8.00 -3.66 26.50
C TYR A 44 6.48 -3.51 26.38
N ARG A 45 5.69 -4.53 26.76
CA ARG A 45 4.22 -4.45 26.79
C ARG A 45 3.72 -3.36 27.72
N LYS A 46 4.35 -3.20 28.89
CA LYS A 46 4.04 -2.13 29.85
C LYS A 46 4.33 -0.75 29.23
N LYS A 47 5.51 -0.57 28.63
CA LYS A 47 5.87 0.67 27.92
C LYS A 47 4.85 1.02 26.84
N MET A 48 4.46 0.06 25.99
CA MET A 48 3.47 0.27 24.94
C MET A 48 2.09 0.67 25.49
N HIS A 49 1.68 0.06 26.60
CA HIS A 49 0.43 0.38 27.26
C HIS A 49 0.47 1.79 27.90
N ASP A 50 1.60 2.15 28.52
CA ASP A 50 1.82 3.47 29.11
C ASP A 50 1.85 4.56 28.03
N GLU A 51 2.53 4.34 26.91
CA GLU A 51 2.53 5.24 25.74
C GLU A 51 1.13 5.41 25.15
N TRP A 52 0.36 4.32 25.00
CA TRP A 52 -1.02 4.39 24.53
C TRP A 52 -1.91 5.21 25.47
N ARG A 53 -1.80 4.95 26.78
CA ARG A 53 -2.54 5.69 27.81
C ARG A 53 -2.21 7.19 27.80
N LEU A 54 -0.93 7.54 27.73
CA LEU A 54 -0.48 8.93 27.64
C LEU A 54 -1.03 9.62 26.39
N ASN A 55 -1.05 8.91 25.25
CA ASN A 55 -1.57 9.46 24.01
C ASN A 55 -3.10 9.68 24.07
N GLU A 56 -3.84 8.79 24.74
CA GLU A 56 -5.26 9.02 25.04
C GLU A 56 -5.49 10.23 25.96
N GLU A 57 -4.70 10.35 27.03
CA GLU A 57 -4.78 11.46 27.97
C GLU A 57 -4.44 12.79 27.27
N MET A 58 -3.40 12.83 26.44
CA MET A 58 -3.09 13.99 25.59
C MET A 58 -4.24 14.33 24.62
N LYS A 59 -4.88 13.33 24.02
CA LYS A 59 -6.01 13.54 23.12
C LYS A 59 -7.22 14.14 23.86
N LYS A 60 -7.50 13.66 25.08
CA LYS A 60 -8.56 14.20 25.96
C LYS A 60 -8.26 15.64 26.40
N LEU A 61 -7.01 15.95 26.72
CA LEU A 61 -6.58 17.31 27.07
C LEU A 61 -6.73 18.28 25.89
N LYS A 62 -6.36 17.87 24.66
CA LYS A 62 -6.57 18.67 23.43
C LYS A 62 -8.03 18.84 23.03
N LEU A 63 -8.91 17.92 23.44
CA LEU A 63 -10.36 18.03 23.23
C LEU A 63 -11.01 18.99 24.25
N ASN A 64 -10.52 19.01 25.49
CA ASN A 64 -11.05 19.88 26.55
C ASN A 64 -10.58 21.34 26.44
N SER A 65 -9.45 21.62 25.79
CA SER A 65 -9.03 23.00 25.49
C SER A 65 -9.92 23.70 24.45
N ASN A 66 -10.73 22.95 23.69
CA ASN A 66 -11.55 23.48 22.59
C ASN A 66 -13.04 23.66 22.96
N VAL A 67 -13.43 23.56 24.24
CA VAL A 67 -14.86 23.58 24.66
C VAL A 67 -15.29 24.81 25.47
N ASN A 68 -14.45 25.83 25.66
CA ASN A 68 -14.93 27.12 26.18
C ASN A 68 -14.32 28.27 25.37
N ILE A 69 -15.10 28.80 24.42
CA ILE A 69 -15.37 30.23 24.17
C ILE A 69 -16.22 30.31 22.89
N VAL A 70 -17.44 30.84 23.03
CA VAL A 70 -18.25 31.36 21.92
C VAL A 70 -17.99 32.87 21.84
N ASP A 71 -17.61 33.26 20.64
CA ASP A 71 -17.64 34.58 20.00
C ASP A 71 -16.60 35.65 20.34
N GLY A 72 -16.02 36.19 19.27
CA GLY A 72 -15.29 37.46 19.26
C GLY A 72 -13.77 37.38 19.13
N SER A 73 -13.28 37.68 17.93
CA SER A 73 -11.97 38.26 17.60
C SER A 73 -10.67 37.45 17.80
N SER A 74 -9.88 37.45 16.71
CA SER A 74 -8.41 37.47 16.62
C SER A 74 -7.57 36.38 17.29
N GLU A 75 -6.78 35.67 16.46
CA GLU A 75 -5.36 35.26 16.65
C GLU A 75 -4.97 34.64 18.01
N THR A 76 -4.24 33.54 18.16
CA THR A 76 -3.22 32.81 17.39
C THR A 76 -2.90 31.58 18.26
N ASP A 77 -2.57 30.43 17.67
CA ASP A 77 -1.96 29.32 18.42
C ASP A 77 -0.58 29.04 17.79
N PRO A 78 0.52 29.13 18.58
CA PRO A 78 1.88 28.92 18.10
C PRO A 78 2.23 27.42 18.13
N ASP A 79 2.74 26.93 17.00
CA ASP A 79 3.61 25.76 16.95
C ASP A 79 5.06 26.21 17.25
N GLY A 80 5.91 25.31 17.74
CA GLY A 80 7.35 25.55 17.62
C GLY A 80 8.23 25.04 18.74
N ARG A 81 8.79 23.85 18.51
CA ARG A 81 10.15 23.50 18.91
C ARG A 81 11.11 24.63 18.53
N LYS A 82 11.88 25.12 19.50
CA LYS A 82 12.95 26.11 19.32
C LYS A 82 14.12 25.48 18.55
N GLU A 83 14.32 25.93 17.31
CA GLU A 83 15.66 26.08 16.76
C GLU A 83 16.07 27.54 16.97
N GLU A 84 17.26 27.74 17.53
CA GLU A 84 17.81 29.04 17.86
C GLU A 84 18.28 29.74 16.58
N THR A 85 17.54 30.76 16.16
CA THR A 85 18.07 31.85 15.34
C THR A 85 17.68 33.16 16.02
N GLU A 86 18.70 33.83 16.54
CA GLU A 86 18.59 35.11 17.24
C GLU A 86 17.87 36.16 16.37
N GLY A 87 17.05 36.94 17.06
CA GLY A 87 16.03 37.78 16.48
C GLY A 87 16.55 39.00 15.74
N LEU A 88 15.81 39.34 14.70
CA LEU A 88 15.59 40.71 14.24
C LEU A 88 14.10 40.85 13.98
N SER A 89 13.38 41.30 15.01
CA SER A 89 12.01 41.79 14.87
C SER A 89 12.05 43.07 14.06
N GLN A 90 11.71 42.99 12.78
CA GLN A 90 11.14 44.11 12.04
C GLN A 90 9.80 43.62 11.49
N THR A 91 8.74 44.19 12.04
CA THR A 91 7.43 44.27 11.40
C THR A 91 7.60 45.06 10.12
N GLU A 92 8.00 44.39 9.05
CA GLU A 92 7.71 44.88 7.71
C GLU A 92 6.35 44.31 7.33
N ASP A 93 5.42 45.18 6.94
CA ASP A 93 4.23 44.80 6.19
C ASP A 93 4.68 43.89 5.05
N LEU A 94 4.57 42.58 5.22
CA LEU A 94 4.82 41.61 4.17
C LEU A 94 3.70 41.81 3.16
N VAL A 95 3.93 42.72 2.21
CA VAL A 95 3.16 42.82 0.98
C VAL A 95 3.09 41.40 0.43
N GLU A 96 1.91 40.77 0.49
CA GLU A 96 1.70 39.46 -0.14
C GLU A 96 2.11 39.63 -1.60
N LEU A 97 3.30 39.12 -1.94
CA LEU A 97 3.82 39.22 -3.28
C LEU A 97 2.80 38.55 -4.21
N PRO A 98 2.35 39.24 -5.27
CA PRO A 98 1.35 38.70 -6.16
C PRO A 98 1.85 37.35 -6.71
N CYS A 99 1.02 36.33 -6.60
CA CYS A 99 1.33 35.06 -7.25
C CYS A 99 1.07 35.25 -8.73
N TRP A 100 2.11 35.61 -9.48
CA TRP A 100 2.01 35.95 -10.90
C TRP A 100 1.26 34.89 -11.72
N ILE A 101 1.39 33.60 -11.40
CA ILE A 101 0.64 32.55 -12.08
C ILE A 101 -0.88 32.68 -11.85
N LEU A 102 -1.30 32.99 -10.63
CA LEU A 102 -2.72 33.09 -10.29
C LEU A 102 -3.38 34.39 -10.77
N ASP A 103 -2.56 35.44 -10.94
CA ASP A 103 -3.00 36.76 -11.39
C ASP A 103 -2.93 36.89 -12.93
N MET A 104 -1.97 36.23 -13.58
CA MET A 104 -1.83 36.26 -15.04
C MET A 104 -2.73 35.24 -15.75
N LEU A 105 -3.01 34.09 -15.13
CA LEU A 105 -3.77 33.01 -15.76
C LEU A 105 -5.20 32.97 -15.25
N PRO A 106 -6.21 32.90 -16.15
CA PRO A 106 -7.58 32.68 -15.75
C PRO A 106 -7.77 31.25 -15.25
N ASP A 107 -8.83 31.04 -14.48
CA ASP A 107 -9.10 29.76 -13.81
C ASP A 107 -9.22 28.59 -14.79
N ASP A 108 -9.69 28.81 -16.01
CA ASP A 108 -9.76 27.77 -17.06
C ASP A 108 -8.38 27.22 -17.45
N ILE A 109 -7.37 28.10 -17.58
CA ILE A 109 -6.00 27.68 -17.88
C ILE A 109 -5.39 26.96 -16.68
N LEU A 110 -5.65 27.46 -15.47
CA LEU A 110 -5.19 26.81 -14.24
C LEU A 110 -5.79 25.41 -14.08
N SER A 111 -7.08 25.23 -14.39
CA SER A 111 -7.74 23.91 -14.38
C SER A 111 -7.13 22.95 -15.40
N MET A 112 -6.80 23.41 -16.62
CA MET A 112 -6.09 22.58 -17.60
C MET A 112 -4.69 22.17 -17.10
N ILE A 113 -3.96 23.07 -16.45
CA ILE A 113 -2.65 22.76 -15.85
C ILE A 113 -2.83 21.70 -14.75
N ILE A 114 -3.84 21.85 -13.90
CA ILE A 114 -4.15 20.87 -12.84
C ILE A 114 -4.46 19.50 -13.47
N ASP A 115 -5.26 19.44 -14.54
CA ASP A 115 -5.56 18.19 -15.24
C ASP A 115 -4.28 17.51 -15.79
N MET A 116 -3.33 18.29 -16.33
CA MET A 116 -2.02 17.75 -16.73
C MET A 116 -1.20 17.24 -15.54
N VAL A 117 -1.22 17.95 -14.41
CA VAL A 117 -0.53 17.55 -13.18
C VAL A 117 -1.11 16.25 -12.62
N VAL A 118 -2.44 16.09 -12.66
CA VAL A 118 -3.16 14.87 -12.27
C VAL A 118 -2.70 13.67 -13.10
N LEU A 119 -2.57 13.85 -14.42
CA LEU A 119 -2.11 12.79 -15.33
C LEU A 119 -0.63 12.43 -15.13
N SER A 120 0.19 13.38 -14.68
CA SER A 120 1.60 13.17 -14.38
C SER A 120 1.80 12.42 -13.05
N SER A 121 1.24 12.95 -11.95
CA SER A 121 1.36 12.31 -10.64
C SER A 121 0.31 12.77 -9.65
N ALA A 122 -0.35 11.80 -9.01
CA ALA A 122 -1.24 12.07 -7.89
C ALA A 122 -0.53 12.76 -6.69
N ASP A 123 0.76 12.50 -6.48
CA ASP A 123 1.54 13.17 -5.43
C ASP A 123 1.72 14.66 -5.77
N SER A 124 2.01 14.97 -7.03
CA SER A 124 2.15 16.35 -7.50
C SER A 124 0.84 17.12 -7.43
N TRP A 125 -0.29 16.47 -7.74
CA TRP A 125 -1.62 17.05 -7.56
C TRP A 125 -1.89 17.42 -6.10
N MET A 126 -1.60 16.51 -5.16
CA MET A 126 -1.72 16.80 -3.73
C MET A 126 -0.80 17.95 -3.31
N ASN A 127 0.47 17.93 -3.73
CA ASN A 127 1.43 18.97 -3.38
C ASN A 127 0.99 20.34 -3.92
N LEU A 128 0.47 20.41 -5.15
CA LEU A 128 -0.06 21.63 -5.74
C LEU A 128 -1.22 22.20 -4.90
N SER A 129 -2.12 21.33 -4.45
CA SER A 129 -3.26 21.73 -3.60
C SER A 129 -2.87 22.31 -2.24
N LEU A 130 -1.64 22.06 -1.78
CA LEU A 130 -1.11 22.54 -0.50
C LEU A 130 -0.37 23.88 -0.63
N THR A 131 -0.17 24.40 -1.85
CA THR A 131 0.60 25.63 -2.07
C THR A 131 -0.18 26.89 -1.68
N CYS A 132 -1.46 26.99 -2.03
CA CYS A 132 -2.29 28.14 -1.71
C CYS A 132 -3.79 27.77 -1.68
N LYS A 133 -4.60 28.69 -1.11
CA LYS A 133 -6.07 28.52 -1.01
C LYS A 133 -6.75 28.38 -2.39
N LYS A 134 -6.30 29.15 -3.39
CA LYS A 134 -6.87 29.11 -4.76
C LYS A 134 -6.64 27.76 -5.43
N PHE A 135 -5.41 27.23 -5.41
CA PHE A 135 -5.11 25.90 -5.94
C PHE A 135 -5.80 24.79 -5.15
N ASN A 136 -5.96 24.93 -3.83
CA ASN A 136 -6.72 23.97 -3.04
C ASN A 136 -8.18 23.86 -3.52
N LEU A 137 -8.82 25.02 -3.75
CA LEU A 137 -10.18 25.09 -4.26
C LEU A 137 -10.30 24.46 -5.64
N LEU A 138 -9.43 24.86 -6.59
CA LEU A 138 -9.44 24.31 -7.95
C LEU A 138 -9.14 22.80 -7.97
N CYS A 139 -8.27 22.31 -7.08
CA CYS A 139 -7.92 20.89 -7.04
C CYS A 139 -9.01 20.00 -6.44
N PHE A 140 -9.76 20.46 -5.44
CA PHE A 140 -10.66 19.59 -4.65
C PHE A 140 -12.14 19.92 -4.73
N HIS A 141 -12.52 21.14 -5.09
CA HIS A 141 -13.91 21.54 -5.24
C HIS A 141 -14.41 21.37 -6.67
N ASP A 142 -13.53 21.53 -7.66
CA ASP A 142 -13.87 21.18 -9.03
C ASP A 142 -13.94 19.65 -9.20
N SER A 143 -14.89 19.22 -10.02
CA SER A 143 -15.07 17.85 -10.46
C SER A 143 -14.06 17.44 -11.56
N SER A 144 -13.54 18.40 -12.34
CA SER A 144 -12.65 18.09 -13.48
C SER A 144 -11.43 17.27 -13.08
N PRO A 145 -10.65 17.63 -12.04
CA PRO A 145 -9.47 16.86 -11.65
C PRO A 145 -9.80 15.42 -11.26
N TYR A 146 -10.92 15.19 -10.56
CA TYR A 146 -11.37 13.86 -10.20
C TYR A 146 -11.83 13.05 -11.40
N ARG A 147 -12.52 13.68 -12.37
CA ARG A 147 -12.92 13.05 -13.63
C ARG A 147 -11.68 12.61 -14.41
N THR A 148 -10.74 13.53 -14.65
CA THR A 148 -9.48 13.25 -15.34
C THR A 148 -8.74 12.10 -14.68
N PHE A 149 -8.65 12.09 -13.34
CA PHE A 149 -7.98 11.01 -12.62
C PHE A 149 -8.72 9.67 -12.71
N ALA A 150 -10.04 9.69 -12.61
CA ALA A 150 -10.88 8.52 -12.74
C ALA A 150 -10.76 7.90 -14.14
N GLU A 151 -10.90 8.69 -15.19
CA GLU A 151 -10.74 8.23 -16.58
C GLU A 151 -9.36 7.62 -16.81
N TYR A 152 -8.30 8.26 -16.30
CA TYR A 152 -6.94 7.73 -16.39
C TYR A 152 -6.76 6.35 -15.71
N ILE A 153 -7.36 6.16 -14.52
CA ILE A 153 -7.25 4.89 -13.78
C ILE A 153 -8.11 3.80 -14.40
N TYR A 154 -9.39 4.09 -14.64
CA TYR A 154 -10.38 3.07 -14.97
C TYR A 154 -10.30 2.63 -16.43
N LYS A 155 -9.83 3.48 -17.36
CA LYS A 155 -9.54 3.11 -18.74
C LYS A 155 -8.47 2.02 -18.86
N LYS A 156 -7.59 1.89 -17.87
CA LYS A 156 -6.50 0.91 -17.83
C LYS A 156 -6.89 -0.40 -17.12
N GLN A 157 -8.11 -0.51 -16.59
CA GLN A 157 -8.55 -1.71 -15.89
C GLN A 157 -9.14 -2.71 -16.88
N VAL A 158 -8.78 -3.99 -16.71
CA VAL A 158 -9.26 -5.08 -17.56
C VAL A 158 -10.33 -5.85 -16.80
N TYR A 159 -11.47 -6.10 -17.43
CA TYR A 159 -12.61 -6.83 -16.86
C TYR A 159 -12.83 -8.14 -17.62
N ASN A 160 -13.49 -9.09 -16.97
CA ASN A 160 -13.79 -10.39 -17.57
C ASN A 160 -14.85 -10.26 -18.67
N GLU A 161 -14.42 -10.43 -19.93
CA GLU A 161 -15.30 -10.34 -21.11
C GLU A 161 -16.47 -11.32 -21.06
N ASN A 162 -16.28 -12.52 -20.52
CA ASN A 162 -17.35 -13.51 -20.44
C ASN A 162 -18.46 -13.04 -19.49
N GLU A 163 -18.09 -12.46 -18.35
CA GLU A 163 -19.05 -11.90 -17.39
C GLU A 163 -19.74 -10.65 -17.96
N MET A 164 -19.00 -9.80 -18.68
CA MET A 164 -19.58 -8.64 -19.37
C MET A 164 -20.70 -9.10 -20.32
N ARG A 165 -20.41 -10.14 -21.11
CA ARG A 165 -21.33 -10.68 -22.10
C ARG A 165 -22.54 -11.36 -21.46
N LEU A 166 -22.35 -12.12 -20.38
CA LEU A 166 -23.43 -12.79 -19.65
C LEU A 166 -24.37 -11.79 -18.95
N ASN A 167 -23.83 -10.68 -18.45
CA ASN A 167 -24.62 -9.63 -17.79
C ASN A 167 -25.24 -8.64 -18.79
N GLY A 168 -25.05 -8.83 -20.10
CA GLY A 168 -25.54 -7.92 -21.13
C GLY A 168 -24.89 -6.53 -21.11
N ILE A 169 -23.71 -6.41 -20.50
CA ILE A 169 -22.98 -5.15 -20.36
C ILE A 169 -22.01 -5.04 -21.54
N SER A 170 -22.36 -4.21 -22.52
CA SER A 170 -21.47 -3.89 -23.66
C SER A 170 -20.38 -2.89 -23.29
N ASP A 171 -20.64 -2.01 -22.31
CA ASP A 171 -19.71 -0.97 -21.88
C ASP A 171 -19.69 -0.82 -20.35
N ILE A 172 -18.49 -0.96 -19.78
CA ILE A 172 -18.23 -0.74 -18.34
C ILE A 172 -18.49 0.72 -17.95
N GLN A 173 -18.34 1.65 -18.89
CA GLN A 173 -18.62 3.06 -18.65
C GLN A 173 -20.10 3.29 -18.34
N ALA A 174 -21.01 2.63 -19.06
CA ALA A 174 -22.44 2.70 -18.78
C ALA A 174 -22.78 2.13 -17.39
N LEU A 175 -22.11 1.05 -16.97
CA LEU A 175 -22.24 0.55 -15.59
C LEU A 175 -21.73 1.57 -14.58
N ALA A 176 -20.61 2.23 -14.86
CA ALA A 176 -20.07 3.24 -13.96
C ALA A 176 -21.01 4.44 -13.81
N GLU A 177 -21.64 4.86 -14.90
CA GLU A 177 -22.62 5.95 -14.91
C GLU A 177 -23.89 5.61 -14.12
N THR A 178 -24.37 4.37 -14.19
CA THR A 178 -25.56 3.96 -13.41
C THR A 178 -25.30 3.92 -11.90
N VAL A 179 -24.11 3.52 -11.47
CA VAL A 179 -23.79 3.35 -10.04
C VAL A 179 -23.27 4.65 -9.40
N TRP A 180 -22.39 5.39 -10.09
CA TRP A 180 -21.72 6.58 -9.53
C TRP A 180 -22.13 7.91 -10.19
N GLY A 181 -22.76 7.88 -11.37
CA GLY A 181 -23.11 9.08 -12.13
C GLY A 181 -21.91 9.99 -12.37
N GLN A 182 -22.09 11.30 -12.19
CA GLN A 182 -21.04 12.30 -12.33
C GLN A 182 -20.19 12.51 -11.05
N ASN A 183 -20.36 11.67 -10.03
CA ASN A 183 -19.62 11.79 -8.78
C ASN A 183 -18.31 11.00 -8.79
N TYR A 184 -17.34 11.49 -9.57
CA TYR A 184 -16.02 10.88 -9.72
C TYR A 184 -15.27 10.75 -8.39
N ARG A 185 -15.47 11.71 -7.46
CA ARG A 185 -14.89 11.67 -6.12
C ARG A 185 -15.39 10.47 -5.31
N LYS A 186 -16.68 10.14 -5.42
CA LYS A 186 -17.26 8.94 -4.80
C LYS A 186 -16.73 7.67 -5.49
N MET A 187 -16.73 7.65 -6.83
CA MET A 187 -16.22 6.52 -7.60
C MET A 187 -14.77 6.16 -7.22
N LEU A 188 -13.87 7.14 -7.14
CA LEU A 188 -12.47 6.93 -6.72
C LEU A 188 -12.30 6.37 -5.29
N LYS A 189 -13.31 6.52 -4.42
CA LYS A 189 -13.29 6.02 -3.04
C LYS A 189 -13.84 4.61 -2.89
N GLU A 190 -14.75 4.22 -3.79
CA GLU A 190 -15.57 3.01 -3.69
C GLU A 190 -15.21 1.96 -4.74
N ARG A 191 -15.00 2.35 -6.00
CA ARG A 191 -14.71 1.43 -7.10
C ARG A 191 -13.28 0.90 -6.99
N PRO A 192 -13.08 -0.42 -6.78
CA PRO A 192 -11.75 -1.02 -6.68
C PRO A 192 -11.01 -0.98 -8.02
N TYR A 193 -9.68 -0.89 -7.95
CA TYR A 193 -8.81 -0.93 -9.12
C TYR A 193 -7.42 -1.46 -8.78
N ILE A 194 -6.71 -1.94 -9.80
CA ILE A 194 -5.32 -2.38 -9.71
C ILE A 194 -4.36 -1.22 -9.97
N LYS A 195 -3.27 -1.18 -9.20
CA LYS A 195 -2.23 -0.16 -9.31
C LYS A 195 -1.05 -0.66 -10.14
N PHE A 196 -0.65 0.13 -11.14
CA PHE A 196 0.42 -0.23 -12.08
C PHE A 196 1.78 0.39 -11.74
N HIS A 197 1.81 1.52 -11.03
CA HIS A 197 3.02 2.29 -10.66
C HIS A 197 3.82 1.67 -9.51
N GLY A 198 3.86 0.34 -9.42
CA GLY A 198 4.45 -0.38 -8.30
C GLY A 198 4.32 -1.89 -8.43
N ILE A 199 4.45 -2.55 -7.28
CA ILE A 199 4.47 -4.00 -7.18
C ILE A 199 3.70 -4.43 -5.93
N TYR A 200 3.02 -5.56 -6.02
CA TYR A 200 2.33 -6.19 -4.91
C TYR A 200 3.24 -7.27 -4.31
N ILE A 201 3.52 -7.19 -3.02
CA ILE A 201 4.46 -8.06 -2.32
C ILE A 201 3.74 -8.79 -1.21
N SER A 202 3.82 -10.12 -1.18
CA SER A 202 3.43 -10.94 -0.04
C SER A 202 4.68 -11.55 0.59
N VAL A 203 4.86 -11.32 1.88
CA VAL A 203 6.00 -11.85 2.66
C VAL A 203 5.48 -12.99 3.52
N VAL A 204 6.02 -14.18 3.32
CA VAL A 204 5.63 -15.38 4.07
C VAL A 204 6.84 -15.93 4.79
N ASN A 205 6.68 -16.15 6.10
CA ASN A 205 7.67 -16.76 6.97
C ASN A 205 7.16 -18.13 7.38
N TYR A 206 8.00 -19.16 7.27
CA TYR A 206 7.70 -20.47 7.83
C TYR A 206 8.89 -21.06 8.56
N LEU A 207 8.60 -21.86 9.57
CA LEU A 207 9.61 -22.54 10.37
C LEU A 207 9.91 -23.89 9.73
N ARG A 208 11.18 -24.13 9.42
CA ARG A 208 11.71 -25.44 9.06
C ARG A 208 12.45 -25.99 10.26
N HIS A 209 12.00 -27.14 10.74
CA HIS A 209 12.69 -27.89 11.78
C HIS A 209 13.88 -28.61 11.13
N GLY A 210 15.08 -28.43 11.66
CA GLY A 210 16.28 -29.18 11.24
C GLY A 210 16.22 -30.65 11.65
N SER A 211 17.15 -31.47 11.14
CA SER A 211 17.36 -32.85 11.60
C SER A 211 17.84 -32.84 13.05
N ILE A 212 17.16 -33.58 13.91
CA ILE A 212 17.47 -33.72 15.34
C ILE A 212 18.77 -34.56 15.45
N PRO A 213 19.87 -34.02 16.00
CA PRO A 213 20.98 -34.87 16.43
C PRO A 213 20.51 -35.76 17.58
N GLU A 214 20.75 -37.07 17.50
CA GLU A 214 20.40 -37.99 18.57
C GLU A 214 21.00 -37.53 19.91
N GLY A 215 20.17 -37.48 20.96
CA GLY A 215 20.56 -37.04 22.30
C GLY A 215 20.34 -35.55 22.62
N SER A 216 19.80 -34.75 21.70
CA SER A 216 19.52 -33.32 21.97
C SER A 216 18.15 -33.10 22.63
N SER A 217 18.10 -32.22 23.65
CA SER A 217 16.85 -31.75 24.24
C SER A 217 16.09 -30.87 23.24
N SER A 218 14.78 -31.04 23.13
CA SER A 218 13.89 -30.26 22.23
C SER A 218 13.99 -28.73 22.38
N LEU A 219 14.55 -28.25 23.49
CA LEU A 219 14.82 -26.83 23.78
C LEU A 219 15.96 -26.20 22.95
N LEU A 220 16.88 -27.01 22.42
CA LEU A 220 18.04 -26.55 21.63
C LEU A 220 17.86 -26.75 20.13
N ASN A 221 16.64 -27.11 19.69
CA ASN A 221 16.37 -27.36 18.29
C ASN A 221 16.73 -26.14 17.43
N PRO A 222 17.63 -26.27 16.45
CA PRO A 222 17.91 -25.19 15.52
C PRO A 222 16.69 -24.99 14.62
N ILE A 223 15.86 -24.02 15.00
CA ILE A 223 14.73 -23.56 14.20
C ILE A 223 15.28 -22.68 13.08
N HIS A 224 15.16 -23.13 11.83
CA HIS A 224 15.51 -22.33 10.65
C HIS A 224 14.23 -21.70 10.11
N MET A 225 14.12 -20.38 10.21
CA MET A 225 13.01 -19.68 9.61
C MET A 225 13.34 -19.26 8.20
N ILE A 226 12.49 -19.65 7.26
CA ILE A 226 12.64 -19.33 5.85
C ILE A 226 11.62 -18.25 5.52
N THR A 227 12.13 -17.12 5.04
CA THR A 227 11.33 -16.04 4.46
C THR A 227 11.35 -16.21 2.96
N TYR A 228 10.17 -16.22 2.35
CA TYR A 228 10.05 -16.11 0.91
C TYR A 228 9.03 -15.04 0.55
N TYR A 229 9.20 -14.50 -0.64
CA TYR A 229 8.46 -13.40 -1.18
C TYR A 229 7.68 -13.86 -2.41
N ARG A 230 6.45 -13.36 -2.53
CA ARG A 230 5.69 -13.43 -3.77
C ARG A 230 5.48 -12.03 -4.30
N TYR A 231 5.76 -11.87 -5.58
CA TYR A 231 5.67 -10.60 -6.28
C TYR A 231 4.64 -10.70 -7.40
N PHE A 232 3.77 -9.69 -7.47
CA PHE A 232 2.92 -9.43 -8.63
C PHE A 232 3.18 -8.02 -9.16
N ARG A 233 3.50 -7.92 -10.45
CA ARG A 233 3.50 -6.65 -11.20
C ARG A 233 2.45 -6.73 -12.29
N PHE A 234 1.48 -5.82 -12.26
CA PHE A 234 0.37 -5.77 -13.22
C PHE A 234 0.65 -4.74 -14.31
N TYR A 235 0.11 -4.99 -15.51
CA TYR A 235 0.21 -4.12 -16.68
C TYR A 235 -1.18 -3.80 -17.24
N PRO A 236 -1.41 -2.60 -17.82
CA PRO A 236 -2.70 -2.17 -18.36
C PRO A 236 -3.28 -3.04 -19.48
N ASP A 237 -2.46 -3.87 -20.12
CA ASP A 237 -2.83 -4.76 -21.22
C ASP A 237 -3.42 -6.10 -20.74
N GLY A 238 -3.67 -6.26 -19.44
CA GLY A 238 -4.18 -7.49 -18.86
C GLY A 238 -3.11 -8.55 -18.59
N ARG A 239 -1.82 -8.26 -18.79
CA ARG A 239 -0.71 -9.14 -18.38
C ARG A 239 -0.23 -8.80 -16.97
N CYS A 240 0.25 -9.81 -16.25
CA CYS A 240 0.99 -9.61 -15.01
C CYS A 240 2.15 -10.59 -14.88
N ILE A 241 3.17 -10.20 -14.12
CA ILE A 241 4.32 -11.05 -13.81
C ILE A 241 4.14 -11.55 -12.38
N ARG A 242 4.26 -12.86 -12.23
CA ARG A 242 4.24 -13.57 -10.95
C ARG A 242 5.64 -14.13 -10.67
N LEU A 243 6.19 -13.85 -9.50
CA LEU A 243 7.48 -14.40 -9.07
C LEU A 243 7.40 -14.90 -7.64
N LEU A 244 7.93 -16.11 -7.40
CA LEU A 244 8.15 -16.69 -6.08
C LEU A 244 9.65 -16.84 -5.87
N THR A 245 10.23 -16.15 -4.88
CA THR A 245 11.67 -16.20 -4.60
C THR A 245 11.96 -15.94 -3.13
N THR A 246 13.16 -16.30 -2.66
CA THR A 246 13.71 -15.87 -1.37
C THR A 246 14.37 -14.50 -1.44
N ASP A 247 14.54 -13.93 -2.64
CA ASP A 247 15.19 -12.64 -2.83
C ASP A 247 14.33 -11.47 -2.33
N GLU A 248 14.98 -10.57 -1.59
CA GLU A 248 14.34 -9.41 -1.00
C GLU A 248 13.95 -8.35 -2.05
N PRO A 249 12.98 -7.46 -1.72
CA PRO A 249 12.48 -6.47 -2.66
C PRO A 249 13.55 -5.55 -3.25
N ASN A 250 14.61 -5.23 -2.49
CA ASN A 250 15.69 -4.36 -2.95
C ASN A 250 16.45 -4.94 -4.16
N ILE A 251 16.51 -6.26 -4.28
CA ILE A 251 17.17 -6.96 -5.39
C ILE A 251 16.18 -7.16 -6.54
N VAL A 252 14.95 -7.55 -6.20
CA VAL A 252 13.95 -7.92 -7.20
C VAL A 252 13.43 -6.71 -7.96
N VAL A 253 13.02 -5.65 -7.25
CA VAL A 253 12.25 -4.51 -7.78
C VAL A 253 12.98 -3.71 -8.88
N PRO A 254 14.27 -3.35 -8.77
CA PRO A 254 14.91 -2.50 -9.79
C PRO A 254 14.88 -3.09 -11.22
N GLY A 255 14.86 -4.42 -11.36
CA GLY A 255 14.90 -5.10 -12.65
C GLY A 255 13.67 -5.96 -12.97
N PHE A 256 12.57 -5.83 -12.23
CA PHE A 256 11.39 -6.69 -12.42
C PHE A 256 10.48 -6.13 -13.51
N SER A 257 10.76 -6.46 -14.78
CA SER A 257 10.00 -6.06 -15.97
C SER A 257 9.63 -7.26 -16.85
N LEU A 258 8.72 -7.03 -17.81
CA LEU A 258 8.23 -8.07 -18.71
C LEU A 258 9.34 -8.60 -19.63
N GLU A 259 10.22 -7.72 -20.08
CA GLU A 259 11.39 -8.05 -20.93
C GLU A 259 12.35 -9.00 -20.22
N ARG A 260 12.63 -8.73 -18.95
CA ARG A 260 13.56 -9.51 -18.11
C ARG A 260 12.89 -10.68 -17.40
N CYS A 261 11.60 -10.90 -17.63
CA CYS A 261 10.84 -11.97 -16.98
C CYS A 261 11.38 -13.35 -17.38
N SER A 262 11.77 -13.53 -18.64
CA SER A 262 12.29 -14.80 -19.17
C SER A 262 13.65 -15.21 -18.60
N GLU A 263 14.40 -14.25 -18.07
CA GLU A 263 15.74 -14.46 -17.51
C GLU A 263 15.68 -15.01 -16.07
N ARG A 264 14.58 -14.75 -15.36
CA ARG A 264 14.43 -15.13 -13.95
C ARG A 264 13.78 -16.50 -13.83
N LYS A 265 14.47 -17.40 -13.10
CA LYS A 265 13.90 -18.69 -12.69
C LYS A 265 12.64 -18.45 -11.85
N ASP A 266 11.62 -19.27 -12.07
CA ASP A 266 10.34 -19.24 -11.35
C ASP A 266 9.52 -17.95 -11.51
N SER A 267 9.81 -17.17 -12.56
CA SER A 267 8.97 -16.05 -13.02
C SER A 267 8.00 -16.52 -14.11
N ASP A 268 6.72 -16.22 -13.95
CA ASP A 268 5.67 -16.59 -14.88
C ASP A 268 4.92 -15.35 -15.38
N ILE A 269 4.63 -15.30 -16.68
CA ILE A 269 3.70 -14.33 -17.26
C ILE A 269 2.28 -14.91 -17.15
N CYS A 270 1.39 -14.15 -16.56
CA CYS A 270 0.00 -14.51 -16.30
C CYS A 270 -0.91 -13.46 -16.94
N SER A 271 -2.19 -13.79 -17.15
CA SER A 271 -3.23 -12.81 -17.46
C SER A 271 -4.03 -12.47 -16.22
N TRP A 272 -4.57 -11.26 -16.14
CA TRP A 272 -5.41 -10.82 -15.04
C TRP A 272 -6.68 -10.12 -15.56
N SER A 273 -7.76 -10.23 -14.81
CA SER A 273 -9.01 -9.52 -15.06
C SER A 273 -9.78 -9.30 -13.76
N LEU A 274 -10.56 -8.23 -13.71
CA LEU A 274 -11.51 -7.96 -12.64
C LEU A 274 -12.86 -8.61 -12.96
N SER A 275 -13.49 -9.18 -11.94
CA SER A 275 -14.86 -9.66 -12.03
C SER A 275 -15.86 -8.50 -11.96
N LEU A 276 -17.03 -8.73 -12.56
CA LEU A 276 -18.18 -7.83 -12.48
C LEU A 276 -19.14 -8.16 -11.34
N ASP A 277 -18.88 -9.23 -10.59
CA ASP A 277 -19.70 -9.65 -9.46
C ASP A 277 -19.69 -8.61 -8.33
N ASP A 278 -20.66 -8.75 -7.41
CA ASP A 278 -20.98 -7.82 -6.32
C ASP A 278 -19.73 -7.19 -5.66
N GLY A 279 -19.45 -5.94 -6.06
CA GLY A 279 -18.40 -5.10 -5.51
C GLY A 279 -17.20 -4.79 -6.42
N LEU A 280 -17.07 -5.42 -7.59
CA LEU A 280 -15.95 -5.24 -8.54
C LEU A 280 -14.56 -5.44 -7.89
N ASP A 281 -14.50 -6.15 -6.76
CA ASP A 281 -13.31 -6.26 -5.91
C ASP A 281 -12.57 -7.59 -6.09
N GLN A 282 -13.08 -8.49 -6.93
CA GLN A 282 -12.44 -9.77 -7.21
C GLN A 282 -11.52 -9.65 -8.42
N LEU A 283 -10.27 -10.03 -8.22
CA LEU A 283 -9.21 -10.11 -9.20
C LEU A 283 -8.94 -11.59 -9.50
N THR A 284 -9.05 -11.96 -10.76
CA THR A 284 -8.72 -13.28 -11.25
C THR A 284 -7.39 -13.22 -11.98
N ILE A 285 -6.48 -14.15 -11.67
CA ILE A 285 -5.18 -14.30 -12.31
C ILE A 285 -5.09 -15.71 -12.90
N LYS A 286 -4.89 -15.79 -14.21
CA LYS A 286 -4.78 -17.06 -14.93
C LYS A 286 -3.36 -17.26 -15.43
N ARG A 287 -2.86 -18.48 -15.25
CA ARG A 287 -1.52 -18.87 -15.69
C ARG A 287 -1.57 -20.22 -16.38
N ASN A 288 -1.12 -20.26 -17.62
CA ASN A 288 -1.02 -21.50 -18.38
C ASN A 288 0.43 -22.01 -18.37
N ARG A 289 0.66 -23.18 -17.77
CA ARG A 289 1.98 -23.81 -17.74
C ARG A 289 2.06 -24.91 -18.80
N ARG A 290 2.59 -24.56 -19.96
CA ARG A 290 2.72 -25.47 -21.12
C ARG A 290 3.42 -26.80 -20.82
N LYS A 291 4.39 -26.82 -19.88
CA LYS A 291 5.15 -28.03 -19.52
C LYS A 291 4.28 -29.14 -18.92
N ASP A 292 3.27 -28.78 -18.14
CA ASP A 292 2.47 -29.73 -17.35
C ASP A 292 1.01 -29.80 -17.82
N GLY A 293 0.63 -29.02 -18.85
CA GLY A 293 -0.75 -28.92 -19.32
C GLY A 293 -1.72 -28.39 -18.26
N LEU A 294 -1.22 -27.68 -17.25
CA LEU A 294 -1.99 -27.16 -16.13
C LEU A 294 -2.34 -25.69 -16.32
N GLU A 295 -3.63 -25.36 -16.17
CA GLU A 295 -4.11 -23.99 -16.05
C GLU A 295 -4.33 -23.66 -14.58
N PHE A 296 -3.55 -22.72 -14.05
CA PHE A 296 -3.71 -22.23 -12.70
C PHE A 296 -4.65 -21.03 -12.70
N ASN A 297 -5.54 -21.00 -11.73
CA ASN A 297 -6.48 -19.91 -11.50
C ASN A 297 -6.36 -19.44 -10.04
N GLU A 298 -6.00 -18.18 -9.85
CA GLU A 298 -5.81 -17.55 -8.56
C GLU A 298 -6.79 -16.39 -8.41
N ILE A 299 -7.60 -16.42 -7.35
CA ILE A 299 -8.62 -15.41 -7.08
C ILE A 299 -8.23 -14.62 -5.83
N LEU A 300 -8.13 -13.30 -5.98
CA LEU A 300 -7.72 -12.35 -4.96
C LEU A 300 -8.79 -11.28 -4.75
N LYS A 301 -9.00 -10.85 -3.51
CA LYS A 301 -9.86 -9.72 -3.14
C LYS A 301 -9.07 -8.43 -2.99
N ILE A 302 -9.43 -7.39 -3.72
CA ILE A 302 -8.91 -6.04 -3.55
C ILE A 302 -9.48 -5.43 -2.27
N SER A 303 -8.60 -4.90 -1.43
CA SER A 303 -8.98 -4.31 -0.14
C SER A 303 -8.05 -3.16 0.26
N ASN A 304 -8.46 -2.42 1.28
CA ASN A 304 -7.71 -1.27 1.80
C ASN A 304 -6.63 -1.72 2.80
N ARG A 305 -5.56 -0.92 2.91
CA ARG A 305 -4.53 -1.05 3.96
C ARG A 305 -4.52 0.24 4.80
N GLY A 306 -5.27 0.25 5.90
CA GLY A 306 -5.51 1.48 6.66
C GLY A 306 -6.14 2.56 5.77
N HIS A 307 -5.55 3.75 5.73
CA HIS A 307 -5.97 4.83 4.83
C HIS A 307 -5.58 4.62 3.35
N LYS A 308 -4.69 3.67 3.04
CA LYS A 308 -4.27 3.40 1.66
C LYS A 308 -5.32 2.57 0.93
N LYS A 309 -6.14 3.25 0.12
CA LYS A 309 -7.20 2.64 -0.69
C LYS A 309 -6.63 1.61 -1.69
N PHE A 310 -7.33 0.49 -1.83
CA PHE A 310 -7.07 -0.56 -2.83
C PHE A 310 -5.60 -1.01 -2.92
N SER A 311 -4.93 -1.10 -1.76
CA SER A 311 -3.49 -1.35 -1.65
C SER A 311 -3.16 -2.72 -1.06
N LYS A 312 -4.16 -3.60 -0.93
CA LYS A 312 -4.01 -4.94 -0.38
C LYS A 312 -4.78 -5.96 -1.21
N LEU A 313 -4.14 -7.05 -1.60
CA LEU A 313 -4.80 -8.19 -2.25
C LEU A 313 -4.87 -9.36 -1.26
N LYS A 314 -6.05 -9.90 -0.98
CA LYS A 314 -6.25 -11.03 -0.07
C LYS A 314 -6.60 -12.28 -0.85
N TRP A 315 -6.05 -13.42 -0.47
CA TRP A 315 -6.41 -14.69 -1.08
C TRP A 315 -7.89 -15.04 -0.86
N ILE A 316 -8.58 -15.42 -1.93
CA ILE A 316 -9.91 -16.04 -1.90
C ILE A 316 -9.80 -17.52 -2.25
N ALA A 317 -9.19 -17.82 -3.41
CA ALA A 317 -9.04 -19.19 -3.90
C ALA A 317 -7.76 -19.33 -4.73
N SER A 318 -7.25 -20.56 -4.81
CA SER A 318 -6.20 -20.94 -5.74
C SER A 318 -6.46 -22.37 -6.19
N SER A 319 -6.51 -22.59 -7.49
CA SER A 319 -6.77 -23.90 -8.09
C SER A 319 -5.93 -24.13 -9.34
N ALA A 320 -5.76 -25.40 -9.71
CA ALA A 320 -5.18 -25.81 -10.98
C ALA A 320 -6.11 -26.80 -11.68
N THR A 321 -6.38 -26.57 -12.96
CA THR A 321 -7.20 -27.41 -13.82
C THR A 321 -6.30 -28.12 -14.81
N ARG A 322 -6.42 -29.45 -14.90
CA ARG A 322 -5.77 -30.28 -15.93
C ARG A 322 -6.56 -30.23 -17.24
N GLN A 323 -5.92 -30.66 -18.33
CA GLN A 323 -6.58 -30.82 -19.63
C GLN A 323 -7.82 -31.74 -19.56
N ASP A 324 -7.82 -32.71 -18.66
CA ASP A 324 -8.95 -33.63 -18.43
C ASP A 324 -10.14 -32.99 -17.68
N GLY A 325 -10.05 -31.69 -17.35
CA GLY A 325 -11.06 -30.96 -16.58
C GLY A 325 -11.00 -31.17 -15.06
N THR A 326 -10.12 -32.07 -14.58
CA THR A 326 -9.93 -32.28 -13.14
C THR A 326 -9.32 -31.03 -12.49
N THR A 327 -10.02 -30.49 -11.50
CA THR A 327 -9.62 -29.27 -10.78
C THR A 327 -9.10 -29.64 -9.40
N MET A 328 -7.89 -29.19 -9.08
CA MET A 328 -7.24 -29.34 -7.78
C MET A 328 -7.27 -27.98 -7.06
N GLN A 329 -7.74 -27.94 -5.81
CA GLN A 329 -7.69 -26.74 -4.99
C GLN A 329 -6.46 -26.76 -4.07
N PHE A 330 -5.83 -25.60 -3.90
CA PHE A 330 -4.68 -25.43 -3.01
C PHE A 330 -5.10 -24.84 -1.67
N SER A 331 -4.49 -25.32 -0.58
CA SER A 331 -4.73 -24.77 0.75
C SER A 331 -4.12 -23.37 0.89
N LEU A 332 -4.93 -22.43 1.37
CA LEU A 332 -4.52 -21.04 1.61
C LEU A 332 -4.13 -20.75 3.07
N SER A 333 -4.07 -21.77 3.92
CA SER A 333 -3.87 -21.62 5.38
C SER A 333 -2.60 -20.85 5.76
N LYS A 334 -1.52 -21.01 4.99
CA LYS A 334 -0.22 -20.36 5.22
C LYS A 334 -0.02 -19.12 4.35
N GLU A 335 -1.02 -18.77 3.55
CA GLU A 335 -0.92 -17.69 2.59
C GLU A 335 -1.11 -16.32 3.25
N LYS A 336 -0.23 -15.38 2.89
CA LYS A 336 -0.31 -13.99 3.35
C LYS A 336 -0.82 -13.09 2.24
N PRO A 337 -1.55 -12.02 2.57
CA PRO A 337 -2.02 -11.05 1.59
C PRO A 337 -0.86 -10.29 0.96
N PHE A 338 -1.08 -9.79 -0.25
CA PHE A 338 -0.13 -8.89 -0.90
C PHE A 338 -0.38 -7.45 -0.49
N HIS A 339 0.70 -6.68 -0.40
CA HIS A 339 0.67 -5.26 -0.12
C HIS A 339 1.33 -4.48 -1.27
N PHE A 340 0.66 -3.43 -1.73
CA PHE A 340 1.19 -2.56 -2.77
C PHE A 340 2.36 -1.73 -2.24
N SER A 341 3.46 -1.75 -2.98
CA SER A 341 4.65 -0.92 -2.80
C SER A 341 4.91 -0.12 -4.07
N LYS A 342 4.99 1.21 -3.94
CA LYS A 342 5.25 2.12 -5.06
C LYS A 342 6.73 2.04 -5.45
N ALA A 343 7.03 1.97 -6.74
CA ALA A 343 8.39 1.96 -7.25
C ALA A 343 8.57 3.07 -8.29
N LYS A 344 9.53 3.97 -8.06
CA LYS A 344 9.78 5.13 -8.95
C LYS A 344 10.21 4.70 -10.36
N SER A 345 10.93 3.59 -10.47
CA SER A 345 11.43 3.03 -11.73
C SER A 345 10.34 2.51 -12.67
N TYR A 346 9.08 2.46 -12.25
CA TYR A 346 7.98 1.89 -13.05
C TYR A 346 7.04 2.96 -13.63
N ARG A 347 7.38 4.25 -13.55
CA ARG A 347 6.53 5.34 -14.06
C ARG A 347 6.42 5.38 -15.59
N ASP A 348 7.42 4.85 -16.28
CA ASP A 348 7.60 4.99 -17.73
C ASP A 348 7.14 3.75 -18.53
N CYS A 349 6.33 2.85 -17.94
CA CYS A 349 5.86 1.61 -18.57
C CYS A 349 4.33 1.54 -18.69
#